data_AF-A0A2D4HE94-F1
#
_entry.id   AF-A0A2D4HE94-F1
#
_cell.length_a   1.000
_cell.length_b   1.000
_cell.length_c   1.000
_cell.angle_alpha   90.00
_cell.angle_beta   90.00
_cell.angle_gamma   90.00
#
_symmetry.space_group_name_H-M   'P 1'
#
loop_
_entity.id
_entity.type
_entity.pdbx_description
1 polymer ?
#
loop_
_entity_poly.entity_id
_entity_poly.type
_entity_poly.pdbx_seq_one_letter_code
_entity_poly.pdbx_strand_id
1 'polypeptide(L)'
;TRAPFEPLKTTSLYFLTYKVVFLVVITSARCVSEIAALSVRQDLCIFHSDRVVLRPDLMFIPKINLAFHRAQELVLPNFCPRPSQELEHQWHRLDIRRALRRFIH
;
A
#
# COMPACT_ATOMS: atom_id res chain seq x y z
N THR A 1 10.55 -7.23 10.26
CA THR A 1 10.86 -8.10 9.10
C THR A 1 12.36 -8.16 8.84
N ARG A 2 12.86 -9.29 8.34
CA ARG A 2 14.26 -9.52 7.91
C ARG A 2 14.24 -10.05 6.47
N ALA A 3 15.39 -10.49 5.95
CA ALA A 3 15.40 -11.31 4.74
C ALA A 3 14.32 -12.42 4.85
N PRO A 4 13.55 -12.70 3.79
CA PRO A 4 13.72 -12.23 2.42
C PRO A 4 13.04 -10.87 2.11
N PHE A 5 12.25 -10.31 3.01
CA PHE A 5 11.41 -9.11 2.75
C PHE A 5 12.11 -7.77 3.02
N GLU A 6 13.37 -7.80 3.44
CA GLU A 6 14.24 -6.67 3.69
C GLU A 6 15.70 -7.04 3.35
N PRO A 7 16.54 -6.09 2.88
CA PRO A 7 16.20 -4.70 2.61
C PRO A 7 15.46 -4.51 1.28
N LEU A 8 14.50 -3.59 1.23
CA LEU A 8 13.67 -3.32 0.03
C LEU A 8 14.47 -2.96 -1.25
N LYS A 9 15.72 -2.50 -1.11
CA LYS A 9 16.57 -2.13 -2.25
C LYS A 9 17.11 -3.34 -3.02
N THR A 10 17.40 -4.43 -2.33
CA THR A 10 18.12 -5.60 -2.88
C THR A 10 17.28 -6.88 -2.92
N THR A 11 16.09 -6.88 -2.32
CA THR A 11 15.19 -8.04 -2.38
C THR A 11 14.68 -8.27 -3.81
N SER A 12 14.32 -9.52 -4.12
CA SER A 12 13.76 -9.86 -5.43
C SER A 12 12.38 -9.24 -5.60
N LEU A 13 11.99 -8.97 -6.85
CA LEU A 13 10.65 -8.47 -7.17
C LEU A 13 9.56 -9.39 -6.62
N TYR A 14 9.79 -10.71 -6.65
CA TYR A 14 8.87 -11.70 -6.07
C TYR A 14 8.56 -11.39 -4.59
N PHE A 15 9.58 -11.30 -3.74
CA PHE A 15 9.36 -11.02 -2.32
C PHE A 15 8.85 -9.60 -2.06
N LEU A 16 9.25 -8.63 -2.88
CA LEU A 16 8.72 -7.27 -2.82
C LEU A 16 7.21 -7.23 -3.11
N THR A 17 6.77 -7.93 -4.15
CA THR A 17 5.35 -8.07 -4.50
C THR A 17 4.57 -8.69 -3.35
N TYR A 18 5.03 -9.82 -2.80
CA TYR A 18 4.36 -10.46 -1.66
C TYR A 18 4.24 -9.54 -0.46
N LYS A 19 5.31 -8.82 -0.13
CA LYS A 19 5.30 -7.88 0.98
C LYS A 19 4.29 -6.75 0.76
N VAL A 20 4.31 -6.13 -0.41
CA VAL A 20 3.41 -5.02 -0.72
C VAL A 20 1.96 -5.48 -0.75
N VAL A 21 1.66 -6.58 -1.44
CA VAL A 21 0.30 -7.13 -1.48
C VAL A 21 -0.19 -7.46 -0.08
N PHE A 22 0.62 -8.13 0.74
CA PHE A 22 0.25 -8.45 2.12
C PHE A 22 -0.04 -7.19 2.94
N LEU A 23 0.84 -6.18 2.87
CA LEU A 23 0.66 -4.93 3.59
C LEU A 23 -0.58 -4.16 3.10
N VAL A 24 -0.85 -4.10 1.78
CA VAL A 24 -2.05 -3.47 1.24
C VAL A 24 -3.30 -4.19 1.75
N VAL A 25 -3.33 -5.52 1.71
CA VAL A 25 -4.49 -6.31 2.18
C VAL A 25 -4.78 -6.04 3.65
N ILE A 26 -3.77 -6.13 4.53
CA ILE A 26 -3.98 -6.01 5.98
C ILE A 26 -4.28 -4.57 6.42
N THR A 27 -3.75 -3.56 5.72
CA THR A 27 -3.96 -2.15 6.08
C THR A 27 -5.23 -1.56 5.47
N SER A 28 -5.70 -2.09 4.34
CA SER A 28 -6.87 -1.55 3.64
C SER A 28 -8.20 -2.05 4.18
N ALA A 29 -8.22 -3.24 4.82
CA ALA A 29 -9.43 -3.96 5.20
C ALA A 29 -10.46 -4.07 4.05
N ARG A 30 -9.98 -4.11 2.79
CA ARG A 30 -10.81 -4.22 1.58
C ARG A 30 -10.89 -5.64 1.05
N CYS A 31 -11.97 -5.91 0.33
CA CYS A 31 -12.13 -7.16 -0.40
C CYS A 31 -11.13 -7.26 -1.57
N VAL A 32 -10.79 -8.50 -1.95
CA VAL A 32 -9.82 -8.79 -3.02
C VAL A 32 -10.15 -8.11 -4.35
N SER A 33 -11.44 -7.99 -4.71
CA SER A 33 -11.87 -7.34 -5.96
C SER A 33 -11.58 -5.84 -5.97
N GLU A 34 -11.71 -5.17 -4.83
CA GLU A 34 -11.38 -3.74 -4.70
C GLU A 34 -9.86 -3.53 -4.77
N ILE A 35 -9.08 -4.42 -4.17
CA ILE A 35 -7.61 -4.38 -4.23
C ILE A 35 -7.13 -4.62 -5.67
N ALA A 36 -7.76 -5.53 -6.40
CA ALA A 36 -7.46 -5.80 -7.81
C ALA A 36 -7.79 -4.63 -8.74
N ALA A 37 -8.67 -3.71 -8.32
CA ALA A 37 -9.06 -2.52 -9.06
C ALA A 37 -8.12 -1.31 -8.83
N LEU A 38 -7.16 -1.44 -7.93
CA LEU A 38 -6.20 -0.36 -7.65
C LEU A 38 -5.23 -0.21 -8.82
N SER A 39 -4.84 1.04 -9.09
CA SER A 39 -3.93 1.39 -10.18
C SER A 39 -2.76 2.21 -9.68
N VAL A 40 -1.60 2.05 -10.32
CA VAL A 40 -0.38 2.86 -10.06
C VAL A 40 -0.33 4.14 -10.90
N ARG A 41 -1.35 4.41 -11.71
CA ARG A 41 -1.46 5.66 -12.49
C ARG A 41 -1.39 6.87 -11.56
N GLN A 42 -0.71 7.93 -11.99
CA GLN A 42 -0.40 9.10 -11.14
C GLN A 42 -1.64 9.84 -10.62
N ASP A 43 -2.75 9.81 -11.36
CA ASP A 43 -4.05 10.39 -10.97
C ASP A 43 -4.80 9.55 -9.92
N LEU A 44 -4.45 8.26 -9.82
CA LEU A 44 -5.10 7.28 -8.95
C LEU A 44 -4.22 6.83 -7.78
N CYS A 45 -2.90 6.99 -7.83
CA CYS A 45 -1.96 6.63 -6.77
C CYS A 45 -1.13 7.85 -6.35
N ILE A 46 -1.55 8.50 -5.26
CA ILE A 46 -1.01 9.78 -4.83
C ILE A 46 -0.25 9.59 -3.52
N PHE A 47 1.06 9.88 -3.57
CA PHE A 47 1.91 9.86 -2.38
C PHE A 47 1.92 11.23 -1.70
N HIS A 48 1.51 11.24 -0.43
CA HIS A 48 1.72 12.38 0.46
C HIS A 48 2.93 12.13 1.36
N SER A 49 3.26 13.07 2.25
CA SER A 49 4.32 12.90 3.24
C SER A 49 3.96 11.84 4.30
N ASP A 50 2.69 11.78 4.66
CA ASP A 50 2.13 11.01 5.78
C ASP A 50 1.32 9.77 5.37
N ARG A 51 0.93 9.67 4.10
CA ARG A 51 0.04 8.61 3.60
C ARG A 51 0.22 8.35 2.10
N VAL A 52 -0.44 7.32 1.61
CA VAL A 52 -0.73 7.10 0.19
C VAL A 52 -2.24 7.04 0.00
N VAL A 53 -2.73 7.72 -1.02
CA VAL A 53 -4.14 7.68 -1.41
C VAL A 53 -4.25 6.91 -2.73
N LEU A 54 -5.06 5.85 -2.71
CA LEU A 54 -5.36 5.02 -3.87
C LEU A 54 -6.83 5.20 -4.23
N ARG A 55 -7.11 5.65 -5.45
CA ARG A 55 -8.46 5.86 -5.96
C ARG A 55 -8.85 4.66 -6.83
N PRO A 56 -10.04 4.08 -6.63
CA PRO A 56 -10.56 3.08 -7.55
C PRO A 56 -10.63 3.62 -8.97
N ASP A 57 -10.29 2.80 -9.96
CA ASP A 57 -10.58 3.13 -11.36
C ASP A 57 -12.10 3.29 -11.54
N LEU A 58 -12.56 4.35 -12.19
CA LEU A 58 -13.99 4.60 -12.42
C LEU A 58 -14.66 3.52 -13.29
N MET A 59 -13.86 2.73 -14.02
CA MET A 59 -14.34 1.59 -14.78
C MET A 59 -14.62 0.36 -13.91
N PHE A 60 -14.14 0.34 -12.66
CA PHE A 60 -14.44 -0.72 -11.71
C PHE A 60 -15.84 -0.55 -11.12
N ILE A 61 -16.64 -1.61 -11.19
CA ILE A 61 -17.99 -1.64 -10.63
C ILE A 61 -17.94 -2.45 -9.32
N PRO A 62 -18.08 -1.81 -8.14
CA PRO A 62 -18.09 -2.52 -6.87
C PRO A 62 -19.36 -3.36 -6.75
N LYS A 63 -19.31 -4.39 -5.90
CA LYS A 63 -20.44 -5.29 -5.65
C LYS A 63 -21.69 -4.53 -5.19
N ILE A 64 -21.50 -3.50 -4.37
CA ILE A 64 -22.57 -2.56 -3.99
C ILE A 64 -22.39 -1.29 -4.82
N ASN A 65 -23.22 -1.16 -5.85
CA ASN A 65 -23.03 -0.18 -6.91
C ASN A 65 -23.58 1.22 -6.57
N LEU A 66 -23.22 1.76 -5.41
CA LEU A 66 -23.59 3.12 -4.99
C LEU A 66 -22.45 4.10 -5.26
N ALA A 67 -22.77 5.37 -5.52
CA ALA A 67 -21.78 6.42 -5.77
C ALA A 67 -20.73 6.51 -4.65
N PHE A 68 -21.17 6.35 -3.41
CA PHE A 68 -20.29 6.29 -2.24
C PHE A 68 -19.20 5.21 -2.37
N HIS A 69 -19.57 3.98 -2.73
CA HIS A 69 -18.62 2.87 -2.86
C HIS A 69 -17.71 2.99 -4.09
N ARG A 70 -18.17 3.63 -5.17
CA ARG A 70 -17.35 3.88 -6.37
C ARG A 70 -16.26 4.93 -6.13
N ALA A 71 -16.59 5.97 -5.35
CA ALA A 71 -15.69 7.10 -5.12
C ALA A 71 -14.87 6.96 -3.83
N GLN A 72 -14.99 5.85 -3.10
CA GLN A 72 -14.33 5.70 -1.81
C GLN A 72 -12.83 5.51 -2.00
N GLU A 73 -12.06 6.52 -1.63
CA GLU A 73 -10.60 6.45 -1.65
C GLU A 73 -10.09 5.45 -0.60
N LEU A 74 -9.03 4.73 -0.95
CA LEU A 74 -8.26 3.92 -0.03
C LEU A 74 -7.07 4.74 0.49
N VAL A 75 -7.13 5.10 1.77
CA VAL A 75 -6.06 5.85 2.44
C VAL A 75 -5.20 4.90 3.25
N LEU A 76 -3.92 4.82 2.90
CA LEU A 76 -2.92 3.99 3.55
C LEU A 76 -1.94 4.89 4.33
N PRO A 77 -2.05 5.00 5.67
CA PRO A 77 -1.16 5.85 6.45
C PRO A 77 0.26 5.30 6.47
N ASN A 78 1.22 6.16 6.77
CA ASN A 78 2.56 5.71 7.09
C ASN A 78 2.59 4.99 8.45
N PHE A 79 3.66 4.22 8.68
CA PHE A 79 3.86 3.53 9.95
C PHE A 79 5.29 3.74 10.44
N CYS A 80 5.43 4.43 11.58
CA CYS A 80 6.71 4.81 12.19
C CYS A 80 7.67 5.50 11.19
N PRO A 81 7.30 6.64 10.57
CA PRO A 81 8.10 7.27 9.51
C PRO A 81 9.45 7.83 9.97
N ARG A 82 9.61 8.08 11.27
CA ARG A 82 10.83 8.62 11.90
C ARG A 82 11.15 7.78 13.13
N PRO A 83 11.69 6.56 12.95
CA PRO A 83 12.00 5.70 14.07
C PRO A 83 13.17 6.28 14.89
N SER A 84 13.04 6.22 16.20
CA SER A 84 14.02 6.68 17.18
C SER A 84 14.55 5.53 18.03
N GLN A 85 13.70 4.55 18.36
CA GLN A 85 14.06 3.38 19.15
C GLN A 85 14.23 2.14 18.28
N GLU A 86 14.97 1.13 18.75
CA GLU A 86 15.19 -0.12 18.01
C GLU A 86 13.88 -0.80 17.59
N LEU A 87 12.86 -0.78 18.46
CA LEU A 87 11.54 -1.35 18.15
C LEU A 87 10.84 -0.58 17.03
N GLU A 88 10.91 0.74 17.04
CA GLU A 88 10.36 1.58 15.97
C GLU A 88 11.07 1.33 14.64
N HIS A 89 12.37 1.05 14.66
CA HIS A 89 13.10 0.65 13.45
C HIS A 89 12.58 -0.69 12.89
N GLN A 90 12.14 -1.61 13.76
CA GLN A 90 11.50 -2.85 13.33
C GLN A 90 10.10 -2.62 12.77
N TRP A 91 9.31 -1.74 13.38
CA TRP A 91 7.97 -1.38 12.93
C TRP A 91 7.98 -0.59 11.64
N HIS A 92 8.94 0.32 11.47
CA HIS A 92 9.14 1.07 10.23
C HIS A 92 9.35 0.13 9.02
N ARG A 93 9.79 -1.13 9.26
CA ARG A 93 9.89 -2.13 8.20
C ARG A 93 8.55 -2.64 7.63
N LEU A 94 7.46 -2.34 8.32
CA LEU A 94 6.08 -2.63 7.95
C LEU A 94 5.38 -1.41 7.32
N ASP A 95 6.08 -0.29 7.13
CA ASP A 95 5.52 0.91 6.51
C ASP A 95 5.11 0.65 5.06
N ILE A 96 3.79 0.61 4.83
CA ILE A 96 3.20 0.34 3.51
C ILE A 96 3.57 1.43 2.52
N ARG A 97 3.58 2.70 2.93
CA ARG A 97 3.94 3.82 2.06
C ARG A 97 5.36 3.63 1.51
N ARG A 98 6.30 3.26 2.36
CA ARG A 98 7.70 3.01 1.99
C ARG A 98 7.83 1.77 1.09
N ALA A 99 7.13 0.69 1.41
CA ALA A 99 7.15 -0.55 0.61
C ALA A 99 6.56 -0.32 -0.79
N LEU A 100 5.39 0.32 -0.87
CA LEU A 100 4.69 0.62 -2.11
C LEU A 100 5.49 1.58 -3.00
N ARG A 101 6.10 2.61 -2.41
CA ARG A 101 6.97 3.54 -3.15
C ARG A 101 8.15 2.83 -3.82
N ARG A 102 8.73 1.81 -3.16
CA ARG A 102 9.84 1.03 -3.70
C ARG A 102 9.39 -0.04 -4.71
N PHE A 103 8.13 -0.44 -4.70
CA PHE A 103 7.58 -1.35 -5.70
C PHE A 103 7.27 -0.64 -7.02
N ILE A 104 6.82 0.62 -6.95
CA ILE A 104 6.48 1.43 -8.13
C ILE A 104 7.73 2.07 -8.78
N HIS A 105 8.78 2.35 -8.01
CA HIS A 105 10.03 2.99 -8.45
C HIS A 105 11.26 2.16 -8.08
#